data_AF-A0A7C6B107-F1
#
_entry.id   AF-A0A7C6B107-F1
#
_cell.length_a   1.000
_cell.length_b   1.000
_cell.length_c   1.000
_cell.angle_alpha   90.00
_cell.angle_beta   90.00
_cell.angle_gamma   90.00
#
_symmetry.space_group_name_H-M   'P 1'
#
loop_
_entity.id
_entity.type
_entity.pdbx_description
1 polymer ?
#
loop_
_entity_poly.entity_id
_entity_poly.type
_entity_poly.pdbx_seq_one_letter_code
_entity_poly.pdbx_strand_id
1 'polypeptide(L)'
;QNRLAGLKSCFALTEQELEASPVCPHCGFRPAAESRTEQRGLRGEPDSVLSTQSSVLINAAAVLQQLDDQLDKMLAEWTATLLANLEDPTTKGNLSLLKPEPRKLVLGFVKKRTLPDDLDQDFIHALQEVLCGLTKVSVKIADLREALLAGGSPATPAEMRKRFEEYLAELTRGKEPDKVRIVLE
;
A
#
# COMPACT_ATOMS: atom_id res chain seq x y z
N GLN A 1 -5.59 -0.24 17.79
CA GLN A 1 -5.66 -0.64 16.36
C GLN A 1 -6.69 -1.74 16.07
N ASN A 2 -7.02 -2.66 16.99
CA ASN A 2 -7.97 -3.77 16.73
C ASN A 2 -9.48 -3.47 16.84
N ARG A 3 -9.91 -2.20 16.96
CA ARG A 3 -11.34 -1.91 17.21
C ARG A 3 -12.21 -1.98 15.95
N LEU A 4 -11.73 -1.46 14.82
CA LEU A 4 -12.40 -1.57 13.52
C LEU A 4 -12.49 -3.04 13.06
N ALA A 5 -11.41 -3.81 13.25
CA ALA A 5 -11.36 -5.23 12.90
C ALA A 5 -12.24 -6.14 13.77
N GLY A 6 -12.62 -5.68 14.97
CA GLY A 6 -13.45 -6.43 15.91
C GLY A 6 -14.96 -6.19 15.77
N LEU A 7 -15.39 -5.39 14.77
CA LEU A 7 -16.81 -5.13 14.54
C LEU A 7 -17.51 -6.37 13.98
N LYS A 8 -18.69 -6.68 14.52
CA LYS A 8 -19.54 -7.75 14.00
C LYS A 8 -20.20 -7.26 12.71
N SER A 9 -19.79 -7.80 11.57
CA SER A 9 -20.44 -7.56 10.28
C SER A 9 -21.43 -8.69 9.95
N CYS A 10 -22.53 -8.33 9.29
CA CYS A 10 -23.45 -9.28 8.69
C CYS A 10 -23.64 -8.93 7.21
N PHE A 11 -23.04 -9.71 6.32
CA PHE A 11 -23.06 -9.45 4.88
C PHE A 11 -24.39 -9.83 4.19
N ALA A 12 -25.26 -10.55 4.89
CA ALA A 12 -26.58 -10.89 4.41
C ALA A 12 -27.63 -9.79 4.69
N LEU A 13 -27.32 -8.85 5.58
CA LEU A 13 -28.21 -7.75 5.95
C LEU A 13 -28.26 -6.71 4.82
N THR A 14 -29.48 -6.38 4.40
CA THR A 14 -29.74 -5.34 3.40
C THR A 14 -30.32 -4.08 4.03
N GLU A 15 -30.27 -2.95 3.30
CA GLU A 15 -30.86 -1.68 3.72
C GLU A 15 -32.37 -1.80 3.99
N GLN A 16 -33.10 -2.50 3.12
CA GLN A 16 -34.55 -2.73 3.24
C GLN A 16 -34.92 -3.50 4.53
N GLU A 17 -34.09 -4.47 4.92
CA GLU A 17 -34.31 -5.24 6.16
C GLU A 17 -34.01 -4.41 7.41
N LEU A 18 -33.06 -3.48 7.33
CA LEU A 18 -32.71 -2.57 8.43
C LEU A 18 -33.80 -1.52 8.66
N GLU A 19 -34.45 -1.04 7.60
CA GLU A 19 -35.62 -0.15 7.71
C GLU A 19 -36.82 -0.85 8.36
N ALA A 20 -37.00 -2.15 8.08
CA ALA A 20 -38.13 -2.94 8.56
C ALA A 20 -37.97 -3.43 10.02
N SER A 21 -36.75 -3.69 10.49
CA SER A 21 -36.49 -4.24 11.82
C SER A 21 -35.22 -3.69 12.47
N PRO A 22 -35.28 -3.25 13.75
CA PRO A 22 -34.09 -2.81 14.50
C PRO A 22 -33.17 -3.97 14.96
N VAL A 23 -33.51 -5.21 14.59
CA VAL A 23 -32.73 -6.42 14.85
C VAL A 23 -32.46 -7.10 13.52
N CYS A 24 -31.19 -7.42 13.25
CA CYS A 24 -30.80 -8.13 12.02
C CYS A 24 -31.48 -9.52 11.99
N PRO A 25 -32.26 -9.86 10.95
CA PRO A 25 -32.94 -11.15 10.86
C PRO A 25 -31.99 -12.32 10.60
N HIS A 26 -30.78 -12.05 10.06
CA HIS A 26 -29.81 -13.08 9.68
C HIS A 26 -28.90 -13.53 10.82
N CYS A 27 -28.50 -12.59 11.70
CA CYS A 27 -27.57 -12.88 12.79
C CYS A 27 -28.08 -12.49 14.18
N GLY A 28 -29.29 -11.94 14.29
CA GLY A 28 -29.89 -11.53 15.56
C GLY A 28 -29.21 -10.32 16.20
N PHE A 29 -28.31 -9.64 15.49
CA PHE A 29 -27.58 -8.50 16.04
C PHE A 29 -28.53 -7.35 16.34
N ARG A 30 -28.47 -6.84 17.58
CA ARG A 30 -29.29 -5.74 18.09
C ARG A 30 -28.40 -4.61 18.59
N PRO A 31 -28.24 -3.51 17.83
CA PRO A 31 -27.32 -2.42 18.18
C PRO A 31 -27.58 -1.82 19.57
N ALA A 32 -28.86 -1.65 19.94
CA ALA A 32 -29.26 -1.06 21.23
C ALA A 32 -28.94 -1.95 22.46
N ALA A 33 -28.65 -3.24 22.25
CA ALA A 33 -28.28 -4.17 23.32
C ALA A 33 -26.76 -4.30 23.49
N GLU A 34 -25.98 -3.59 22.67
CA GLU A 34 -24.53 -3.61 22.78
C GLU A 34 -24.11 -2.85 24.05
N SER A 35 -23.40 -3.54 24.94
CA SER A 35 -22.83 -2.98 26.16
C SER A 35 -21.31 -3.14 26.13
N ARG A 36 -20.58 -2.10 26.54
CA ARG A 36 -19.13 -2.16 26.68
C ARG A 36 -18.79 -2.51 28.12
N THR A 37 -18.02 -3.58 28.30
CA THR A 37 -17.34 -3.86 29.56
C THR A 37 -16.06 -3.00 29.61
N GLU A 38 -16.15 -1.79 30.16
CA GLU A 38 -14.94 -1.03 30.47
C GLU A 38 -14.27 -1.63 31.71
N GLN A 39 -13.18 -2.38 31.52
CA GLN A 39 -12.25 -2.63 32.62
C GLN A 39 -11.52 -1.32 32.93
N ARG A 40 -12.08 -0.51 33.83
CA ARG A 40 -11.37 0.65 34.39
C ARG A 40 -10.32 0.14 35.37
N GLY A 41 -9.20 -0.35 34.85
CA GLY A 41 -8.03 -0.72 35.64
C GLY A 41 -7.37 0.53 36.19
N LEU A 42 -7.79 0.97 37.39
CA LEU A 42 -6.91 1.74 38.26
C LEU A 42 -5.77 0.78 38.65
N ARG A 43 -4.55 1.11 38.23
CA ARG A 43 -3.34 0.43 38.68
C ARG A 43 -3.26 0.53 40.20
N GLY A 44 -3.12 -0.63 40.84
CA GLY A 44 -2.69 -0.80 42.23
C GLY A 44 -3.86 -0.98 43.18
N GLU A 45 -4.04 -2.22 43.63
CA GLU A 45 -4.37 -2.67 45.00
C GLU A 45 -4.76 -4.18 44.87
N PRO A 46 -4.08 -5.13 45.56
CA PRO A 46 -4.25 -6.56 45.30
C PRO A 46 -5.56 -7.18 45.83
N ASP A 47 -6.29 -6.49 46.72
CA ASP A 47 -7.33 -7.14 47.54
C ASP A 47 -8.66 -6.38 47.59
N SER A 48 -9.26 -6.09 46.43
CA SER A 48 -10.68 -5.67 46.38
C SER A 48 -11.52 -6.54 45.44
N VAL A 49 -12.08 -7.59 46.03
CA VAL A 49 -13.22 -8.35 45.51
C VAL A 49 -14.44 -7.44 45.46
N LEU A 50 -14.61 -6.69 44.38
CA LEU A 50 -15.88 -6.37 43.72
C LEU A 50 -15.55 -5.56 42.45
N SER A 51 -15.25 -6.25 41.35
CA SER A 51 -15.29 -5.64 40.03
C SER A 51 -16.74 -5.28 39.73
N THR A 52 -17.13 -4.02 39.99
CA THR A 52 -18.41 -3.50 39.54
C THR A 52 -18.33 -3.38 38.03
N GLN A 53 -18.67 -4.47 37.34
CA GLN A 53 -18.86 -4.50 35.90
C GLN A 53 -20.05 -3.60 35.58
N SER A 54 -19.78 -2.30 35.45
CA SER A 54 -20.78 -1.35 34.98
C SER A 54 -20.88 -1.53 33.48
N SER A 55 -21.82 -2.38 33.05
CA SER A 55 -22.22 -2.48 31.65
C SER A 55 -22.90 -1.19 31.24
N VAL A 56 -22.16 -0.31 30.57
CA VAL A 56 -22.70 0.94 30.05
C VAL A 56 -23.32 0.65 28.69
N LEU A 57 -24.59 1.05 28.51
CA LEU A 57 -25.27 1.03 27.23
C LEU A 57 -24.50 1.91 26.25
N ILE A 58 -24.16 1.35 25.10
CA ILE A 58 -23.40 2.08 24.10
C ILE A 58 -24.33 3.04 23.37
N ASN A 59 -23.96 4.33 23.33
CA ASN A 59 -24.55 5.24 22.35
C ASN A 59 -24.02 4.85 20.96
N ALA A 60 -24.80 4.09 20.21
CA ALA A 60 -24.42 3.58 18.90
C ALA A 60 -24.02 4.71 17.94
N ALA A 61 -24.71 5.86 17.98
CA ALA A 61 -24.38 7.02 17.15
C ALA A 61 -23.00 7.59 17.48
N ALA A 62 -22.68 7.75 18.76
CA ALA A 62 -21.35 8.21 19.20
C ALA A 62 -20.24 7.20 18.83
N VAL A 63 -20.54 5.90 18.85
CA VAL A 63 -19.58 4.87 18.41
C VAL A 63 -19.36 4.91 16.91
N LEU A 64 -20.41 5.05 16.10
CA LEU A 64 -20.31 5.18 14.65
C LEU A 64 -19.51 6.43 14.28
N GLN A 65 -19.82 7.59 14.87
CA GLN A 65 -19.07 8.82 14.65
C GLN A 65 -17.58 8.65 14.99
N GLN A 66 -17.25 8.01 16.11
CA GLN A 66 -15.87 7.75 16.46
C GLN A 66 -15.17 6.78 15.49
N LEU A 67 -15.89 5.84 14.89
CA LEU A 67 -15.33 4.93 13.88
C LEU A 67 -15.08 5.67 12.57
N ASP A 68 -15.99 6.57 12.18
CA ASP A 68 -15.83 7.48 11.04
C ASP A 68 -14.58 8.36 11.20
N ASP A 69 -14.47 9.05 12.34
CA ASP A 69 -13.27 9.85 12.68
C ASP A 69 -11.97 9.02 12.64
N GLN A 70 -12.03 7.73 13.02
CA GLN A 70 -10.88 6.83 12.98
C GLN A 70 -10.51 6.40 11.56
N LEU A 71 -11.50 6.19 10.69
CA LEU A 71 -11.28 5.87 9.28
C LEU A 71 -10.69 7.07 8.55
N ASP A 72 -11.23 8.26 8.76
CA ASP A 72 -10.72 9.51 8.20
C ASP A 72 -9.27 9.77 8.63
N LYS A 73 -9.00 9.60 9.94
CA LYS A 73 -7.64 9.72 10.46
C LYS A 73 -6.69 8.71 9.82
N MET A 74 -7.12 7.46 9.68
CA MET A 74 -6.30 6.43 9.03
C MET A 74 -6.01 6.80 7.58
N LEU A 75 -7.03 7.21 6.82
CA LEU A 75 -6.87 7.63 5.43
C LEU A 75 -5.89 8.81 5.30
N ALA A 76 -6.01 9.81 6.18
CA ALA A 76 -5.13 10.96 6.22
C ALA A 76 -3.68 10.57 6.55
N GLU A 77 -3.47 9.71 7.55
CA GLU A 77 -2.13 9.21 7.95
C GLU A 77 -1.47 8.39 6.83
N TRP A 78 -2.22 7.50 6.16
CA TRP A 78 -1.72 6.74 5.02
C TRP A 78 -1.38 7.63 3.82
N THR A 79 -2.26 8.60 3.50
CA THR A 79 -2.00 9.57 2.43
C THR A 79 -0.73 10.37 2.71
N ALA A 80 -0.58 10.88 3.92
CA ALA A 80 0.60 11.62 4.34
C ALA A 80 1.86 10.76 4.28
N THR A 81 1.78 9.51 4.72
CA THR A 81 2.91 8.56 4.67
C THR A 81 3.32 8.25 3.23
N LEU A 82 2.37 8.00 2.34
CA LEU A 82 2.66 7.76 0.92
C LEU A 82 3.31 8.99 0.28
N LEU A 83 2.75 10.19 0.51
CA LEU A 83 3.32 11.43 0.01
C LEU A 83 4.73 11.66 0.53
N ALA A 84 4.98 11.44 1.83
CA ALA A 84 6.31 11.58 2.41
C ALA A 84 7.34 10.64 1.76
N ASN A 85 6.97 9.37 1.54
CA ASN A 85 7.85 8.40 0.87
C ASN A 85 8.11 8.77 -0.61
N LEU A 86 7.10 9.29 -1.32
CA LEU A 86 7.24 9.73 -2.71
C LEU A 86 8.01 11.04 -2.85
N GLU A 87 7.91 11.92 -1.85
CA GLU A 87 8.62 13.20 -1.82
C GLU A 87 10.07 13.08 -1.33
N ASP A 88 10.45 11.92 -0.77
CA ASP A 88 11.83 11.61 -0.39
C ASP A 88 12.80 11.77 -1.59
N PRO A 89 13.98 12.38 -1.41
CA PRO A 89 14.94 12.59 -2.49
C PRO A 89 15.34 11.31 -3.24
N THR A 90 15.41 10.17 -2.55
CA THR A 90 15.81 8.88 -3.13
C THR A 90 14.70 8.37 -4.05
N THR A 91 13.46 8.36 -3.56
CA THR A 91 12.28 7.94 -4.34
C THR A 91 12.00 8.86 -5.52
N LYS A 92 12.27 10.17 -5.38
CA LYS A 92 12.19 11.12 -6.49
C LYS A 92 13.15 10.78 -7.63
N GLY A 93 14.32 10.21 -7.33
CA GLY A 93 15.23 9.67 -8.34
C GLY A 93 14.58 8.54 -9.15
N ASN A 94 13.85 7.65 -8.48
CA ASN A 94 13.17 6.50 -9.11
C ASN A 94 12.04 6.93 -10.05
N LEU A 95 11.38 8.07 -9.82
CA LEU A 95 10.35 8.61 -10.74
C LEU A 95 10.89 8.79 -12.16
N SER A 96 12.18 9.11 -12.32
CA SER A 96 12.80 9.25 -13.63
C SER A 96 13.04 7.91 -14.35
N LEU A 97 13.03 6.81 -13.61
CA LEU A 97 13.27 5.44 -14.08
C LEU A 97 11.98 4.70 -14.43
N LEU A 98 10.82 5.26 -14.08
CA LEU A 98 9.52 4.75 -14.47
C LEU A 98 9.22 5.04 -15.94
N LYS A 99 8.36 4.20 -16.52
CA LYS A 99 7.75 4.47 -17.83
C LYS A 99 6.86 5.73 -17.77
N PRO A 100 6.62 6.40 -18.91
CA PRO A 100 5.85 7.66 -18.96
C PRO A 100 4.45 7.58 -18.32
N GLU A 101 3.71 6.50 -18.57
CA GLU A 101 2.34 6.33 -18.06
C GLU A 101 2.29 6.16 -16.52
N PRO A 102 2.99 5.18 -15.89
CA PRO A 102 3.10 5.09 -14.42
C PRO A 102 3.59 6.37 -13.77
N ARG A 103 4.60 7.02 -14.37
CA ARG A 103 5.14 8.29 -13.87
C ARG A 103 4.08 9.38 -13.82
N LYS A 104 3.23 9.48 -14.85
CA LYS A 104 2.15 10.47 -14.92
C LYS A 104 1.11 10.23 -13.82
N LEU A 105 0.78 8.98 -13.53
CA LEU A 105 -0.14 8.61 -12.45
C LEU A 105 0.41 9.06 -11.09
N VAL A 106 1.66 8.70 -10.78
CA VAL A 106 2.30 9.06 -9.50
C VAL A 106 2.46 10.57 -9.35
N LEU A 107 2.90 11.28 -10.40
CA LEU A 107 2.99 12.74 -10.37
C LEU A 107 1.62 13.42 -10.21
N GLY A 108 0.57 12.85 -10.84
CA GLY A 108 -0.80 13.30 -10.65
C GLY A 108 -1.25 13.18 -9.19
N PHE A 109 -0.94 12.06 -8.54
CA PHE A 109 -1.22 11.85 -7.12
C PHE A 109 -0.44 12.81 -6.22
N VAL A 110 0.87 12.96 -6.42
CA VAL A 110 1.71 13.92 -5.65
C VAL A 110 1.20 15.36 -5.79
N LYS A 111 0.67 15.72 -6.96
CA LYS A 111 0.08 17.05 -7.21
C LYS A 111 -1.28 17.23 -6.53
N LYS A 112 -2.16 16.22 -6.61
CA LYS A 112 -3.51 16.28 -6.03
C LYS A 112 -3.49 16.16 -4.50
N ARG A 113 -2.50 15.44 -3.95
CA ARG A 113 -2.33 15.16 -2.52
C ARG A 113 -3.53 14.47 -1.85
N THR A 114 -4.34 13.81 -2.65
CA THR A 114 -5.52 13.05 -2.22
C THR A 114 -5.50 11.68 -2.90
N LEU A 115 -5.79 10.64 -2.14
CA LEU A 115 -5.98 9.30 -2.70
C LEU A 115 -7.23 9.33 -3.62
N PRO A 116 -7.16 8.73 -4.82
CA PRO A 116 -8.35 8.51 -5.64
C PRO A 116 -9.36 7.62 -4.93
N ASP A 117 -10.66 7.84 -5.19
CA ASP A 117 -11.73 6.99 -4.65
C ASP A 117 -11.62 5.55 -5.20
N ASP A 118 -11.32 5.43 -6.50
CA ASP A 118 -11.02 4.16 -7.15
C ASP A 118 -9.50 3.97 -7.27
N LEU A 119 -8.97 2.98 -6.54
CA LEU A 119 -7.58 2.56 -6.63
C LEU A 119 -7.43 1.48 -7.70
N ASP A 120 -7.26 1.90 -8.95
CA ASP A 120 -7.02 0.98 -10.06
C ASP A 120 -5.66 0.24 -9.94
N GLN A 121 -5.55 -0.89 -10.65
CA GLN A 121 -4.33 -1.71 -10.61
C GLN A 121 -3.11 -0.96 -11.15
N ASP A 122 -3.28 -0.12 -12.17
CA ASP A 122 -2.17 0.60 -12.80
C ASP A 122 -1.53 1.60 -11.83
N PHE A 123 -2.35 2.29 -11.04
CA PHE A 123 -1.92 3.20 -9.99
C PHE A 123 -1.21 2.45 -8.86
N ILE A 124 -1.78 1.34 -8.41
CA ILE A 124 -1.18 0.50 -7.36
C ILE A 124 0.20 -0.02 -7.81
N HIS A 125 0.28 -0.55 -9.03
CA HIS A 125 1.55 -1.02 -9.59
C HIS A 125 2.56 0.11 -9.76
N ALA A 126 2.14 1.30 -10.19
CA ALA A 126 3.02 2.46 -10.30
C ALA A 126 3.61 2.89 -8.94
N LEU A 127 2.80 2.88 -7.88
CA LEU A 127 3.28 3.15 -6.52
C LEU A 127 4.23 2.06 -6.00
N GLN A 128 3.92 0.79 -6.25
CA GLN A 128 4.81 -0.31 -5.86
C GLN A 128 6.16 -0.22 -6.59
N GLU A 129 6.13 0.07 -7.88
CA GLU A 129 7.34 0.16 -8.71
C GLU A 129 8.26 1.31 -8.27
N VAL A 130 7.70 2.47 -7.92
CA VAL A 130 8.54 3.60 -7.50
C VAL A 130 9.11 3.41 -6.08
N LEU A 131 8.35 2.76 -5.20
CA LEU A 131 8.70 2.53 -3.80
C LEU A 131 9.58 1.29 -3.58
N CYS A 132 9.72 0.39 -4.56
CA CYS A 132 10.54 -0.82 -4.40
C CYS A 132 12.06 -0.57 -4.49
N GLY A 133 12.49 0.66 -4.76
CA GLY A 133 13.91 1.04 -4.82
C GLY A 133 14.55 0.66 -6.16
N LEU A 134 14.22 1.42 -7.22
CA LEU A 134 14.74 1.16 -8.56
C LEU A 134 16.24 1.45 -8.66
N THR A 135 16.96 0.58 -9.37
CA THR A 135 18.40 0.72 -9.62
C THR A 135 18.65 1.10 -11.07
N LYS A 136 19.15 2.31 -11.29
CA LYS A 136 19.58 2.76 -12.62
C LYS A 136 20.84 2.01 -13.07
N VAL A 137 20.83 1.50 -14.30
CA VAL A 137 22.01 0.95 -14.97
C VAL A 137 22.20 1.69 -16.28
N SER A 138 23.19 2.60 -16.31
CA SER A 138 23.54 3.34 -17.53
C SER A 138 24.39 2.45 -18.45
N VAL A 139 24.04 2.40 -19.74
CA VAL A 139 24.75 1.68 -20.79
C VAL A 139 25.18 2.68 -21.85
N LYS A 140 26.49 2.84 -22.03
CA LYS A 140 27.04 3.71 -23.07
C LYS A 140 27.05 3.01 -24.41
N ILE A 141 26.73 3.72 -25.49
CA ILE A 141 26.75 3.16 -26.85
C ILE A 141 28.13 2.61 -27.24
N ALA A 142 29.21 3.26 -26.79
CA ALA A 142 30.58 2.81 -27.05
C ALA A 142 30.87 1.45 -26.40
N ASP A 143 30.55 1.30 -25.12
CA ASP A 143 30.77 0.08 -24.34
C ASP A 143 29.92 -1.08 -24.89
N LEU A 144 28.66 -0.79 -25.25
CA LEU A 144 27.78 -1.76 -25.90
C LEU A 144 28.35 -2.21 -27.25
N ARG A 145 28.83 -1.28 -28.06
CA ARG A 145 29.47 -1.60 -29.35
C ARG A 145 30.70 -2.47 -29.16
N GLU A 146 31.55 -2.15 -28.19
CA GLU A 146 32.74 -2.94 -27.86
C GLU A 146 32.35 -4.36 -27.43
N ALA A 147 31.36 -4.50 -26.54
CA ALA A 147 30.86 -5.79 -26.07
C ALA A 147 30.29 -6.65 -27.22
N LEU A 148 29.56 -6.05 -28.15
CA LEU A 148 29.01 -6.77 -29.31
C LEU A 148 30.09 -7.21 -30.31
N LEU A 149 31.21 -6.48 -30.39
CA LEU A 149 32.35 -6.82 -31.24
C LEU A 149 33.35 -7.76 -30.55
N ALA A 150 33.17 -8.06 -29.27
CA ALA A 150 34.02 -8.97 -28.52
C ALA A 150 34.02 -10.37 -29.14
N GLY A 151 35.19 -10.88 -29.54
CA GLY A 151 35.31 -12.13 -30.28
C GLY A 151 35.29 -11.99 -31.81
N GLY A 152 35.31 -10.76 -32.34
CA GLY A 152 35.57 -10.46 -33.75
C GLY A 152 34.34 -10.53 -34.65
N SER A 153 34.58 -10.19 -35.92
CA SER A 153 33.62 -10.19 -37.03
C SER A 153 34.10 -11.10 -38.17
N PRO A 154 33.21 -11.80 -38.90
CA PRO A 154 31.75 -11.81 -38.77
C PRO A 154 31.25 -12.71 -37.63
N ALA A 155 30.04 -12.43 -37.12
CA ALA A 155 29.39 -13.17 -36.06
C ALA A 155 27.98 -13.61 -36.48
N THR A 156 27.55 -14.78 -36.01
CA THR A 156 26.19 -15.30 -36.19
C THR A 156 25.20 -14.59 -35.26
N PRO A 157 23.88 -14.63 -35.54
CA PRO A 157 22.87 -14.09 -34.65
C PRO A 157 22.88 -14.71 -33.24
N ALA A 158 23.29 -15.97 -33.12
CA ALA A 158 23.42 -16.66 -31.83
C ALA A 158 24.57 -16.09 -31.01
N GLU A 159 25.73 -15.87 -31.62
CA GLU A 159 26.88 -15.24 -30.97
C GLU A 159 26.56 -13.80 -30.54
N MET A 160 25.85 -13.03 -31.37
CA MET A 160 25.46 -11.66 -31.03
C MET A 160 24.51 -11.59 -29.83
N ARG A 161 23.50 -12.48 -29.76
CA ARG A 161 22.63 -12.59 -28.57
C ARG A 161 23.42 -12.95 -27.32
N LYS A 162 24.28 -13.96 -27.42
CA LYS A 162 25.11 -14.41 -26.29
C LYS A 162 26.00 -13.27 -25.75
N ARG A 163 26.68 -12.52 -26.63
CA ARG A 163 27.52 -11.37 -26.24
C ARG A 163 26.71 -10.29 -25.52
N PHE A 164 25.50 -10.01 -26.01
CA PHE A 164 24.61 -9.03 -25.38
C PHE A 164 24.11 -9.50 -24.00
N GLU A 165 23.70 -10.77 -23.90
CA GLU A 165 23.24 -11.36 -22.64
C GLU A 165 24.37 -11.39 -21.59
N GLU A 166 25.59 -11.78 -21.98
CA GLU A 166 26.77 -11.76 -21.11
C GLU A 166 27.11 -10.34 -20.63
N TYR A 167 27.06 -9.35 -21.54
CA TYR A 167 27.25 -7.95 -21.19
C TYR A 167 26.21 -7.43 -20.18
N LEU A 168 24.93 -7.73 -20.41
CA LEU A 168 23.87 -7.36 -19.47
C LEU A 168 24.05 -8.06 -18.12
N ALA A 169 24.35 -9.35 -18.13
CA ALA A 169 24.58 -10.13 -16.90
C ALA A 169 25.74 -9.56 -16.07
N GLU A 170 26.80 -9.05 -16.71
CA GLU A 170 27.88 -8.36 -16.03
C GLU A 170 27.41 -7.07 -15.35
N LEU A 171 26.66 -6.24 -16.09
CA LEU A 171 26.17 -4.95 -15.60
C LEU A 171 25.11 -5.07 -14.51
N THR A 172 24.33 -6.16 -14.54
CA THR A 172 23.28 -6.44 -13.55
C THR A 172 23.71 -7.42 -12.46
N ARG A 173 25.00 -7.82 -12.45
CA ARG A 173 25.53 -8.75 -11.44
C ARG A 173 25.32 -8.18 -10.03
N GLY A 174 24.74 -8.99 -9.14
CA GLY A 174 24.47 -8.61 -7.76
C GLY A 174 23.31 -7.62 -7.58
N LYS A 175 22.55 -7.32 -8.63
CA LYS A 175 21.34 -6.48 -8.58
C LYS A 175 20.09 -7.34 -8.68
N GLU A 176 18.99 -6.85 -8.12
CA GLU A 176 17.68 -7.50 -8.24
C GLU A 176 17.08 -7.20 -9.63
N PRO A 177 16.84 -8.22 -10.48
CA PRO A 177 16.40 -8.01 -11.87
C PRO A 177 15.13 -7.15 -12.00
N ASP A 178 14.17 -7.36 -11.11
CA ASP A 178 12.88 -6.66 -11.15
C ASP A 178 13.01 -5.15 -10.89
N LYS A 179 14.05 -4.75 -10.14
CA LYS A 179 14.35 -3.35 -9.76
C LYS A 179 15.29 -2.64 -10.73
N VAL A 180 15.94 -3.38 -11.65
CA VAL A 180 16.89 -2.79 -12.58
C VAL A 180 16.17 -2.02 -13.69
N ARG A 181 16.63 -0.80 -13.97
CA ARG A 181 16.17 0.02 -15.11
C ARG A 181 17.39 0.42 -15.94
N ILE A 182 17.49 -0.17 -17.14
CA ILE A 182 18.58 0.10 -18.07
C ILE A 182 18.28 1.40 -18.81
N VAL A 183 19.24 2.33 -18.81
CA VAL A 183 19.16 3.61 -19.51
C VAL A 183 20.32 3.68 -20.49
N LEU A 184 20.01 3.91 -21.78
CA LEU A 184 21.03 4.09 -22.82
C LEU A 184 21.49 5.55 -22.83
N GLU A 185 22.80 5.75 -22.78
CA GLU A 185 23.49 7.06 -22.78
C GLU A 185 24.50 7.19 -23.93
#